data_AF-A0A2D7VVV7-F1
#
_entry.id   AF-A0A2D7VVV7-F1
#
_cell.length_a   1.000
_cell.length_b   1.000
_cell.length_c   1.000
_cell.angle_alpha   90.00
_cell.angle_beta   90.00
_cell.angle_gamma   90.00
#
_symmetry.space_group_name_H-M   'P 1'
#
loop_
_entity.id
_entity.type
_entity.pdbx_description
1 polymer ?
#
loop_
_entity_poly.entity_id
_entity_poly.type
_entity_poly.pdbx_seq_one_letter_code
_entity_poly.pdbx_strand_id
1 'polypeptide(L)'
;GVFIISFKPFRIGDIIKVTDTMVGTVTDITLRHTVIRNFENKMIVIPNAIINKEKLINYDLGELKICDRIEIGISYDSDIDLAKKIMQEECRRHPLILDNRSEIEILDGQPIVRVALTSLNDFSVTIRAWVWARDYSDSFNMRCDLLESIKKRFDREGIEIPFPYRTVIFKNTASEPERTDDNSENKETEA
;
A
#
# COMPACT_ATOMS: atom_id res chain seq x y z
N GLY A 1 15.14 27.61 13.23
CA GLY A 1 16.59 27.70 13.48
C GLY A 1 16.92 27.29 14.88
N VAL A 2 16.78 28.20 15.85
CA VAL A 2 17.17 27.96 17.26
C VAL A 2 16.55 26.68 17.83
N PHE A 3 15.24 26.46 17.65
CA PHE A 3 14.57 25.22 18.07
C PHE A 3 15.21 23.95 17.47
N ILE A 4 15.47 23.93 16.15
CA ILE A 4 16.07 22.78 15.46
C ILE A 4 17.49 22.52 15.99
N ILE A 5 18.28 23.58 16.24
CA ILE A 5 19.65 23.44 16.73
C ILE A 5 19.68 23.00 18.21
N SER A 6 18.73 23.48 19.03
CA SER A 6 18.64 23.14 20.45
C SER A 6 18.09 21.74 20.69
N PHE A 7 17.00 21.36 20.02
CA PHE A 7 16.33 20.08 20.22
C PHE A 7 16.80 18.98 19.27
N LYS A 8 17.49 19.33 18.19
CA LYS A 8 18.05 18.42 17.17
C LYS A 8 17.10 17.28 16.77
N PRO A 9 15.89 17.58 16.27
CA PRO A 9 14.95 16.56 15.80
C PRO A 9 15.49 15.77 14.59
N PHE A 10 16.53 16.30 13.92
CA PHE A 10 17.30 15.67 12.87
C PHE A 10 18.72 16.25 12.84
N ARG A 11 19.64 15.53 12.21
CA ARG A 11 21.05 15.88 12.09
C ARG A 11 21.49 15.90 10.62
N ILE A 12 22.65 16.50 10.36
CA ILE A 12 23.29 16.40 9.05
C ILE A 12 23.60 14.92 8.81
N GLY A 13 23.20 14.40 7.65
CA GLY A 13 23.29 12.99 7.28
C GLY A 13 21.97 12.22 7.41
N ASP A 14 21.00 12.71 8.17
CA ASP A 14 19.71 12.03 8.33
C ASP A 14 18.85 12.19 7.05
N ILE A 15 18.10 11.15 6.69
CA ILE A 15 17.06 11.17 5.68
C ILE A 15 15.77 11.64 6.35
N ILE A 16 15.27 12.78 5.89
CA ILE A 16 14.02 13.36 6.38
C ILE A 16 13.00 13.50 5.25
N LYS A 17 11.73 13.45 5.62
CA LYS A 17 10.57 13.78 4.79
C LYS A 17 9.74 14.85 5.48
N VAL A 18 9.64 16.01 4.85
CA VAL A 18 8.79 17.12 5.31
C VAL A 18 7.44 17.09 4.58
N THR A 19 7.49 16.87 3.26
CA THR A 19 6.32 16.67 2.39
C THR A 19 6.66 15.59 1.36
N ASP A 20 5.69 15.17 0.54
CA ASP A 20 5.93 14.16 -0.51
C ASP A 20 6.96 14.61 -1.55
N THR A 21 7.12 15.91 -1.77
CA THR A 21 8.11 16.49 -2.69
C THR A 21 9.42 16.88 -1.99
N MET A 22 9.45 16.88 -0.66
CA MET A 22 10.60 17.29 0.16
C MET A 22 11.10 16.11 0.99
N VAL A 23 11.73 15.16 0.31
CA VAL A 23 12.40 14.00 0.91
C VAL A 23 13.86 13.97 0.49
N GLY A 24 14.77 13.73 1.44
CA GLY A 24 16.19 13.62 1.14
C GLY A 24 17.08 13.66 2.37
N THR A 25 18.38 13.55 2.12
CA THR A 25 19.42 13.60 3.15
C THR A 25 19.72 15.04 3.54
N VAL A 26 19.73 15.34 4.84
CA VAL A 26 20.09 16.67 5.35
C VAL A 26 21.57 16.93 5.11
N THR A 27 21.87 17.98 4.34
CA THR A 27 23.25 18.37 4.03
C THR A 27 23.74 19.54 4.85
N ASP A 28 22.85 20.47 5.22
CA ASP A 28 23.21 21.66 5.98
C ASP A 28 22.04 22.19 6.82
N ILE A 29 22.35 22.77 7.98
CA ILE A 29 21.35 23.35 8.90
C ILE A 29 21.81 24.74 9.34
N THR A 30 21.08 25.77 8.91
CA THR A 30 21.34 27.16 9.31
C THR A 30 20.24 27.68 10.25
N LEU A 31 20.42 28.90 10.77
CA LEU A 31 19.39 29.57 11.57
C LEU A 31 18.09 29.81 10.79
N ARG A 32 18.17 30.05 9.47
CA ARG A 32 17.00 30.42 8.65
C ARG A 32 16.42 29.25 7.85
N HIS A 33 17.25 28.35 7.36
CA HIS A 33 16.83 27.26 6.49
C HIS A 33 17.62 25.97 6.76
N THR A 34 17.08 24.86 6.31
CA THR A 34 17.73 23.55 6.24
C THR A 34 17.88 23.20 4.76
N VAL A 35 19.01 22.62 4.37
CA VAL A 35 19.23 22.14 3.01
C VAL A 35 19.21 20.62 3.03
N ILE A 36 18.41 20.02 2.14
CA ILE A 36 18.40 18.58 1.90
C ILE A 36 18.83 18.28 0.47
N ARG A 37 19.46 17.14 0.25
CA ARG A 37 19.72 16.57 -1.09
C ARG A 37 18.74 15.43 -1.33
N ASN A 38 17.86 15.59 -2.32
CA ASN A 38 16.92 14.54 -2.67
C ASN A 38 17.60 13.41 -3.48
N PHE A 39 16.89 12.31 -3.71
CA PHE A 39 17.40 11.15 -4.46
C PHE A 39 17.61 11.41 -5.96
N GLU A 40 17.13 12.54 -6.48
CA GLU A 40 17.45 13.04 -7.83
C GLU A 40 18.68 13.95 -7.84
N ASN A 41 19.43 14.01 -6.73
CA ASN A 41 20.60 14.87 -6.53
C ASN A 41 20.30 16.40 -6.59
N LYS A 42 19.04 16.80 -6.37
CA LYS A 42 18.64 18.21 -6.27
C LYS A 42 18.83 18.69 -4.83
N MET A 43 19.41 19.88 -4.68
CA MET A 43 19.50 20.57 -3.38
C MET A 43 18.22 21.36 -3.13
N ILE A 44 17.47 21.01 -2.10
CA ILE A 44 16.22 21.67 -1.72
C ILE A 44 16.48 22.50 -0.46
N VAL A 45 16.28 23.82 -0.58
CA VAL A 45 16.42 24.76 0.53
C VAL A 45 15.05 24.97 1.17
N ILE A 46 14.90 24.51 2.41
CA ILE A 46 13.63 24.55 3.13
C ILE A 46 13.74 25.58 4.27
N PRO A 47 12.94 26.66 4.25
CA PRO A 47 12.84 27.57 5.38
C PRO A 47 12.45 26.83 6.66
N ASN A 48 13.17 27.09 7.76
CA ASN A 48 12.93 26.40 9.04
C ASN A 48 11.50 26.65 9.58
N ALA A 49 10.86 27.75 9.17
CA ALA A 49 9.48 28.05 9.52
C ALA A 49 8.48 27.05 8.90
N ILE A 50 8.81 26.46 7.75
CA ILE A 50 7.99 25.41 7.11
C ILE A 50 8.16 24.11 7.87
N ILE A 51 9.41 23.70 8.14
CA ILE A 51 9.71 22.47 8.90
C ILE A 51 9.04 22.46 10.27
N ASN A 52 9.01 23.60 10.95
CA ASN A 52 8.38 23.72 12.26
C ASN A 52 6.84 23.69 12.22
N LYS A 53 6.22 23.94 11.07
CA LYS A 53 4.76 23.93 10.89
C LYS A 53 4.25 22.58 10.38
N GLU A 54 5.05 21.93 9.54
CA GLU A 54 4.71 20.66 8.90
C GLU A 54 5.10 19.46 9.78
N LYS A 55 4.46 18.31 9.50
CA LYS A 55 4.86 17.04 10.09
C LYS A 55 6.19 16.58 9.49
N LEU A 56 7.24 16.53 10.31
CA LEU A 56 8.52 15.95 9.93
C LEU A 56 8.55 14.44 10.23
N ILE A 57 8.98 13.65 9.25
CA ILE A 57 9.35 12.24 9.43
C ILE A 57 10.88 12.15 9.29
N ASN A 58 11.56 11.61 10.30
CA ASN A 58 12.99 11.30 10.23
C ASN A 58 13.12 9.77 10.21
N TYR A 59 13.79 9.26 9.19
CA TYR A 59 13.97 7.81 9.01
C TYR A 59 15.19 7.26 9.76
N ASP A 60 16.12 8.14 10.18
CA ASP A 60 17.36 7.76 10.85
C ASP A 60 17.38 8.15 12.34
N LEU A 61 16.25 8.68 12.87
CA LEU A 61 16.14 9.05 14.27
C LEU A 61 15.85 7.83 15.14
N GLY A 62 16.88 7.36 15.86
CA GLY A 62 16.75 6.26 16.82
C GLY A 62 17.22 4.94 16.22
N GLU A 63 16.31 3.96 16.09
CA GLU A 63 16.60 2.70 15.41
C GLU A 63 16.44 2.87 13.89
N LEU A 64 17.43 2.44 13.10
CA LEU A 64 17.42 2.55 11.64
C LEU A 64 16.37 1.66 10.94
N LYS A 65 15.59 0.88 11.70
CA LYS A 65 14.68 -0.11 11.15
C LYS A 65 13.44 0.55 10.55
N ILE A 66 13.14 0.20 9.31
CA ILE A 66 11.97 0.74 8.60
C ILE A 66 11.01 -0.39 8.26
N CYS A 67 9.75 -0.19 8.64
CA CYS A 67 8.64 -1.05 8.25
C CYS A 67 7.99 -0.49 6.99
N ASP A 68 8.23 -1.13 5.84
CA ASP A 68 7.50 -0.82 4.61
C ASP A 68 6.23 -1.67 4.49
N ARG A 69 5.28 -1.14 3.73
CA ARG A 69 3.98 -1.73 3.45
C ARG A 69 3.90 -2.01 1.96
N ILE A 70 4.05 -3.29 1.61
CA ILE A 70 3.87 -3.76 0.24
C ILE A 70 2.39 -4.08 0.05
N GLU A 71 1.71 -3.30 -0.78
CA GLU A 71 0.28 -3.41 -1.03
C GLU A 71 0.02 -3.81 -2.47
N ILE A 72 -0.77 -4.87 -2.66
CA ILE A 72 -1.18 -5.34 -3.98
C ILE A 72 -2.67 -5.64 -3.93
N GLY A 73 -3.40 -5.09 -4.90
CA GLY A 73 -4.81 -5.40 -5.13
C GLY A 73 -4.95 -6.66 -5.98
N ILE A 74 -5.75 -7.62 -5.54
CA ILE A 74 -6.12 -8.82 -6.31
C ILE A 74 -7.61 -8.79 -6.64
N SER A 75 -8.03 -9.56 -7.65
CA SER A 75 -9.44 -9.70 -8.03
C SER A 75 -10.24 -10.34 -6.91
N TYR A 76 -11.54 -10.03 -6.82
CA TYR A 76 -12.44 -10.68 -5.86
C TYR A 76 -12.56 -12.20 -6.09
N ASP A 77 -12.32 -12.65 -7.32
CA ASP A 77 -12.38 -14.07 -7.69
C ASP A 77 -11.05 -14.81 -7.43
N SER A 78 -9.99 -14.09 -7.04
CA SER A 78 -8.68 -14.70 -6.76
C SER A 78 -8.63 -15.36 -5.39
N ASP A 79 -7.83 -16.42 -5.27
CA ASP A 79 -7.58 -17.10 -4.00
C ASP A 79 -6.71 -16.22 -3.07
N ILE A 80 -7.36 -15.67 -2.04
CA ILE A 80 -6.75 -14.78 -1.06
C ILE A 80 -5.67 -15.49 -0.24
N ASP A 81 -5.88 -16.76 0.12
CA ASP A 81 -4.94 -17.50 0.95
C ASP A 81 -3.68 -17.88 0.17
N LEU A 82 -3.85 -18.26 -1.11
CA LEU A 82 -2.73 -18.45 -2.02
C LEU A 82 -1.93 -17.16 -2.23
N ALA A 83 -2.61 -16.04 -2.44
CA ALA A 83 -1.98 -14.73 -2.62
C ALA A 83 -1.17 -14.30 -1.39
N LYS A 84 -1.76 -14.44 -0.18
CA LYS A 84 -1.07 -14.16 1.08
C LYS A 84 0.18 -15.04 1.25
N LYS A 85 0.05 -16.33 0.96
CA LYS A 85 1.16 -17.29 1.05
C LYS A 85 2.31 -16.90 0.11
N ILE A 86 2.01 -16.57 -1.14
CA ILE A 86 3.02 -16.15 -2.11
C ILE A 86 3.72 -14.87 -1.65
N MET A 87 2.97 -13.84 -1.24
CA MET A 87 3.56 -12.60 -0.73
C MET A 87 4.49 -12.88 0.45
N GLN A 88 4.05 -13.72 1.39
CA GLN A 88 4.83 -14.07 2.58
C GLN A 88 6.14 -14.79 2.22
N GLU A 89 6.09 -15.75 1.29
CA GLU A 89 7.25 -16.51 0.85
C GLU A 89 8.26 -15.64 0.08
N GLU A 90 7.79 -14.79 -0.83
CA GLU A 90 8.67 -13.88 -1.58
C GLU A 90 9.34 -12.86 -0.65
N CYS A 91 8.57 -12.28 0.29
CA CYS A 91 9.12 -11.36 1.29
C CYS A 91 10.16 -12.04 2.18
N ARG A 92 9.90 -13.28 2.64
CA ARG A 92 10.83 -14.04 3.48
C ARG A 92 12.14 -14.40 2.76
N ARG A 93 12.08 -14.63 1.45
CA ARG A 93 13.25 -15.00 0.63
C ARG A 93 14.14 -13.82 0.27
N HIS A 94 13.66 -12.59 0.46
CA HIS A 94 14.38 -11.40 0.05
C HIS A 94 15.64 -11.16 0.90
N PRO A 95 16.81 -10.88 0.31
CA PRO A 95 18.07 -10.74 1.05
C PRO A 95 18.11 -9.55 2.02
N LEU A 96 17.32 -8.52 1.76
CA LEU A 96 17.25 -7.30 2.59
C LEU A 96 16.21 -7.38 3.72
N ILE A 97 15.50 -8.51 3.87
CA ILE A 97 14.52 -8.65 4.94
C ILE A 97 15.22 -8.68 6.30
N LEU A 98 14.69 -7.87 7.23
CA LEU A 98 15.10 -7.85 8.62
C LEU A 98 14.05 -8.58 9.46
N ASP A 99 14.48 -9.52 10.29
CA ASP A 99 13.60 -10.11 11.30
C ASP A 99 13.51 -9.15 12.50
N ASN A 100 12.35 -8.53 12.66
CA ASN A 100 12.06 -7.61 13.77
C ASN A 100 11.13 -8.22 14.82
N ARG A 101 10.95 -9.55 14.82
CA ARG A 101 10.14 -10.23 15.83
C ARG A 101 10.83 -10.20 17.19
N SER A 102 10.05 -10.00 18.24
CA SER A 102 10.45 -10.23 19.63
C SER A 102 10.62 -11.71 19.92
N GLU A 103 11.34 -12.04 21.01
CA GLU A 103 11.53 -13.43 21.45
C GLU A 103 10.18 -14.14 21.66
N ILE A 104 9.19 -13.44 22.24
CA ILE A 104 7.83 -13.96 22.47
C ILE A 104 7.15 -14.31 21.13
N GLU A 105 7.24 -13.44 20.13
CA GLU A 105 6.65 -13.69 18.81
C GLU A 105 7.32 -14.88 18.10
N ILE A 106 8.62 -15.08 18.32
CA ILE A 106 9.34 -16.26 17.80
C ILE A 106 8.84 -17.53 18.49
N LEU A 107 8.67 -17.52 19.82
CA LEU A 107 8.14 -18.66 20.58
C LEU A 107 6.69 -19.00 20.17
N ASP A 108 5.86 -17.99 19.92
CA ASP A 108 4.48 -18.15 19.46
C ASP A 108 4.37 -18.58 17.99
N GLY A 109 5.49 -18.79 17.31
CA GLY A 109 5.54 -19.23 15.91
C GLY A 109 5.02 -18.19 14.93
N GLN A 110 5.02 -16.90 15.30
CA GLN A 110 4.56 -15.83 14.42
C GLN A 110 5.44 -15.75 13.17
N PRO A 111 4.87 -15.47 11.99
CA PRO A 111 5.66 -15.37 10.77
C PRO A 111 6.56 -14.13 10.79
N ILE A 112 7.74 -14.23 10.18
CA ILE A 112 8.68 -13.09 9.99
C ILE A 112 7.97 -11.92 9.30
N VAL A 113 7.16 -12.23 8.30
CA VAL A 113 6.39 -11.27 7.52
C VAL A 113 4.92 -11.49 7.81
N ARG A 114 4.27 -10.50 8.42
CA ARG A 114 2.81 -10.50 8.54
C ARG A 114 2.22 -10.12 7.18
N VAL A 115 1.23 -10.88 6.73
CA VAL A 115 0.46 -10.58 5.53
C VAL A 115 -1.02 -10.66 5.85
N ALA A 116 -1.78 -9.61 5.50
CA ALA A 116 -3.20 -9.55 5.77
C ALA A 116 -3.96 -8.81 4.67
N LEU A 117 -5.24 -9.13 4.54
CA LEU A 117 -6.19 -8.32 3.79
C LEU A 117 -6.46 -7.03 4.56
N THR A 118 -6.28 -5.89 3.91
CA THR A 118 -6.38 -4.57 4.55
C THR A 118 -7.52 -3.70 4.05
N SER A 119 -8.02 -3.93 2.84
CA SER A 119 -9.19 -3.21 2.32
C SER A 119 -9.95 -4.01 1.28
N LEU A 120 -11.23 -3.71 1.18
CA LEU A 120 -12.14 -4.14 0.13
C LEU A 120 -12.46 -2.90 -0.70
N ASN A 121 -11.91 -2.81 -1.91
CA ASN A 121 -12.09 -1.67 -2.82
C ASN A 121 -13.12 -2.03 -3.91
N ASP A 122 -13.52 -1.04 -4.71
CA ASP A 122 -14.57 -1.20 -5.73
C ASP A 122 -14.32 -2.33 -6.74
N PHE A 123 -13.05 -2.58 -7.10
CA PHE A 123 -12.66 -3.57 -8.11
C PHE A 123 -11.53 -4.50 -7.63
N SER A 124 -11.09 -4.39 -6.38
CA SER A 124 -9.99 -5.20 -5.86
C SER A 124 -10.07 -5.42 -4.35
N VAL A 125 -9.46 -6.51 -3.90
CA VAL A 125 -9.16 -6.78 -2.49
C VAL A 125 -7.69 -6.48 -2.27
N THR A 126 -7.36 -5.57 -1.35
CA THR A 126 -5.95 -5.21 -1.09
C THR A 126 -5.36 -6.12 -0.02
N ILE A 127 -4.27 -6.77 -0.38
CA ILE A 127 -3.42 -7.52 0.55
C ILE A 127 -2.17 -6.68 0.84
N ARG A 128 -1.80 -6.60 2.12
CA ARG A 128 -0.63 -5.89 2.61
C ARG A 128 0.33 -6.85 3.29
N ALA A 129 1.61 -6.77 2.92
CA ALA A 129 2.72 -7.35 3.66
C ALA A 129 3.48 -6.25 4.42
N TRP A 130 3.80 -6.50 5.69
CA TRP A 130 4.66 -5.64 6.50
C TRP A 130 6.07 -6.23 6.51
N VAL A 131 7.00 -5.53 5.88
CA VAL A 131 8.39 -5.96 5.71
C VAL A 131 9.31 -4.98 6.41
N TRP A 132 10.29 -5.49 7.13
CA TRP A 132 11.26 -4.66 7.83
C TRP A 132 12.58 -4.67 7.06
N ALA A 133 13.21 -3.51 6.93
CA ALA A 133 14.54 -3.33 6.37
C ALA A 133 15.46 -2.60 7.35
N ARG A 134 16.76 -2.65 7.07
CA ARG A 134 17.79 -2.05 7.92
C ARG A 134 17.81 -0.53 7.89
N ASP A 135 17.47 0.08 6.76
CA ASP A 135 17.45 1.52 6.53
C ASP A 135 16.51 1.89 5.37
N TYR A 136 16.43 3.20 5.05
CA TYR A 136 15.53 3.74 4.02
C TYR A 136 15.88 3.25 2.61
N SER A 137 17.16 3.15 2.30
CA SER A 137 17.60 2.75 0.96
C SER A 137 17.32 1.27 0.74
N ASP A 138 17.64 0.43 1.72
CA ASP A 138 17.34 -1.00 1.70
C ASP A 138 15.83 -1.25 1.63
N SER A 139 15.03 -0.48 2.37
CA SER A 139 13.57 -0.55 2.33
C SER A 139 13.03 -0.28 0.92
N PHE A 140 13.55 0.76 0.26
CA PHE A 140 13.10 1.14 -1.08
C PHE A 140 13.49 0.08 -2.13
N ASN A 141 14.73 -0.39 -2.10
CA ASN A 141 15.20 -1.44 -3.02
C ASN A 141 14.40 -2.73 -2.85
N MET A 142 14.21 -3.16 -1.60
CA MET A 142 13.40 -4.33 -1.27
C MET A 142 11.96 -4.19 -1.79
N ARG A 143 11.34 -3.02 -1.66
CA ARG A 143 10.01 -2.76 -2.19
C ARG A 143 9.95 -2.98 -3.71
N CYS A 144 10.88 -2.40 -4.45
CA CYS A 144 10.93 -2.54 -5.90
C CYS A 144 11.07 -4.00 -6.33
N ASP A 145 12.04 -4.71 -5.74
CA ASP A 145 12.32 -6.11 -6.05
C ASP A 145 11.14 -7.03 -5.71
N LEU A 146 10.49 -6.80 -4.55
CA LEU A 146 9.32 -7.56 -4.12
C LEU A 146 8.11 -7.33 -5.01
N LEU A 147 7.84 -6.08 -5.41
CA LEU A 147 6.73 -5.80 -6.32
C LEU A 147 6.90 -6.56 -7.65
N GLU A 148 8.11 -6.60 -8.18
CA GLU A 148 8.41 -7.35 -9.40
C GLU A 148 8.32 -8.87 -9.19
N SER A 149 8.92 -9.41 -8.13
CA SER A 149 8.95 -10.85 -7.88
C SER A 149 7.56 -11.41 -7.56
N ILE A 150 6.78 -10.69 -6.75
CA ILE A 150 5.41 -11.06 -6.42
C ILE A 150 4.55 -11.00 -7.68
N LYS A 151 4.67 -9.95 -8.50
CA LYS A 151 3.91 -9.87 -9.76
C LYS A 151 4.17 -11.07 -10.66
N LYS A 152 5.45 -11.39 -10.90
CA LYS A 152 5.85 -12.54 -11.73
C LYS A 152 5.30 -13.87 -11.18
N ARG A 153 5.22 -14.00 -9.86
CA ARG A 153 4.72 -15.21 -9.21
C ARG A 153 3.19 -15.27 -9.23
N PHE A 154 2.50 -14.15 -9.03
CA PHE A 154 1.05 -14.06 -9.20
C PHE A 154 0.62 -14.47 -10.62
N ASP A 155 1.34 -13.99 -11.64
CA ASP A 155 1.06 -14.37 -13.04
C ASP A 155 1.23 -15.86 -13.31
N ARG A 156 2.22 -16.49 -12.67
CA ARG A 156 2.50 -17.93 -12.82
C ARG A 156 1.44 -18.79 -12.13
N GLU A 157 0.95 -18.33 -10.99
CA GLU A 157 0.02 -19.06 -10.12
C GLU A 157 -1.45 -18.71 -10.43
N GLY A 158 -1.70 -17.84 -11.42
CA GLY A 158 -3.04 -17.47 -11.87
C GLY A 158 -3.77 -16.47 -10.97
N ILE A 159 -3.06 -15.70 -10.15
CA ILE A 159 -3.66 -14.62 -9.34
C ILE A 159 -3.82 -13.38 -10.21
N GLU A 160 -5.06 -12.98 -10.41
CA GLU A 160 -5.39 -11.83 -11.23
C GLU A 160 -5.24 -10.52 -10.45
N ILE A 161 -4.51 -9.57 -11.04
CA ILE A 161 -4.49 -8.18 -10.60
C ILE A 161 -5.46 -7.41 -11.49
N PRO A 162 -6.61 -6.95 -10.96
CA PRO A 162 -7.71 -6.46 -11.77
C PRO A 162 -7.38 -5.07 -12.31
N PHE A 163 -7.72 -4.87 -13.58
CA PHE A 163 -7.87 -3.52 -14.13
C PHE A 163 -9.26 -2.99 -13.77
N PRO A 164 -9.47 -1.67 -13.65
CA PRO A 164 -10.81 -1.13 -13.39
C PRO A 164 -11.76 -1.48 -14.55
N TYR A 165 -12.71 -2.39 -14.31
CA TYR A 165 -13.79 -2.69 -15.25
C TYR A 165 -15.11 -2.11 -14.75
N ARG A 166 -15.96 -1.64 -15.69
CA ARG A 166 -17.31 -1.16 -15.40
C ARG A 166 -18.33 -2.16 -15.91
N THR A 167 -19.16 -2.66 -15.02
CA THR A 167 -20.32 -3.47 -15.40
C THR A 167 -21.39 -2.56 -16.00
N VAL A 168 -21.70 -2.74 -17.29
CA VAL A 168 -22.82 -2.06 -17.96
C VAL A 168 -24.01 -3.01 -17.99
N ILE A 169 -25.04 -2.71 -17.20
CA ILE A 169 -26.28 -3.49 -17.19
C ILE A 169 -27.24 -2.87 -18.22
N PHE A 170 -27.45 -3.55 -19.34
CA PHE A 170 -28.52 -3.19 -20.28
C PHE A 170 -29.83 -3.77 -19.77
N LYS A 171 -30.69 -2.94 -19.18
CA LYS A 171 -32.09 -3.31 -18.94
C LYS A 171 -32.82 -3.24 -20.27
N ASN A 172 -33.08 -4.39 -20.88
CA ASN A 172 -33.93 -4.47 -22.07
C ASN A 172 -35.39 -4.29 -21.62
N THR A 173 -35.93 -3.09 -21.77
CA THR A 173 -37.37 -2.81 -21.58
C THR A 173 -38.12 -3.31 -22.81
N ALA A 174 -38.15 -4.63 -23.02
CA ALA A 174 -39.01 -5.23 -24.03
C ALA A 174 -40.46 -5.20 -23.52
N SER A 175 -41.24 -4.29 -24.11
CA SER A 175 -42.70 -4.22 -24.19
C SER A 175 -43.46 -5.42 -23.59
N GLU A 176 -44.22 -5.16 -22.53
CA GLU A 176 -45.33 -6.02 -22.13
C GLU A 176 -46.31 -6.16 -23.30
N PRO A 177 -46.72 -7.37 -23.72
CA PRO A 177 -47.80 -7.50 -24.67
C PRO A 177 -49.11 -7.08 -24.00
N GLU A 178 -49.79 -6.08 -24.57
CA GLU A 178 -51.18 -5.77 -24.22
C GLU A 178 -52.00 -7.06 -24.29
N ARG A 179 -52.55 -7.48 -23.15
CA ARG A 179 -53.58 -8.53 -23.12
C ARG A 179 -54.83 -7.96 -23.78
N THR A 180 -55.12 -8.40 -24.99
CA THR A 180 -56.46 -8.30 -25.57
C THR A 180 -57.38 -9.21 -24.76
N ASP A 181 -58.25 -8.61 -23.94
CA ASP A 181 -59.36 -9.30 -23.29
C ASP A 181 -60.39 -9.68 -24.35
N ASP A 182 -60.41 -10.96 -24.73
CA ASP A 182 -61.56 -11.57 -25.39
C ASP A 182 -61.85 -12.91 -24.73
N ASN A 183 -62.93 -12.98 -23.95
CA ASN A 183 -63.66 -14.23 -23.74
C ASN A 183 -65.06 -13.98 -23.19
N SER A 184 -66.00 -13.91 -24.13
CA SER A 184 -67.29 -14.59 -24.16
C SER A 184 -68.01 -14.87 -22.83
N GLU A 185 -69.10 -14.15 -22.63
CA GLU A 185 -70.30 -14.64 -21.95
C GLU A 185 -70.71 -16.00 -22.55
N ASN A 186 -70.84 -17.03 -21.71
CA ASN A 186 -71.86 -18.08 -21.84
C ASN A 186 -71.76 -19.04 -20.63
N LYS A 187 -72.67 -18.88 -19.68
CA LYS A 187 -73.14 -19.98 -18.83
C LYS A 187 -74.66 -19.95 -18.81
N GLU A 188 -75.22 -20.61 -19.81
CA GLU A 188 -76.57 -21.13 -19.83
C GLU A 188 -76.59 -22.48 -19.09
N THR A 189 -77.54 -22.55 -18.13
CA THR A 189 -78.50 -23.64 -17.87
C THR A 189 -78.14 -24.90 -17.05
N GLU A 190 -79.00 -25.13 -16.03
CA GLU A 190 -79.59 -26.41 -15.55
C GLU A 190 -78.67 -27.49 -14.93
N ALA A 191 -79.03 -28.25 -13.88
CA ALA A 191 -80.22 -28.37 -13.03
C ALA A 191 -79.79 -29.06 -11.71
#